data_AF-A0A350XUK0-F1
#
_entry.id   AF-A0A350XUK0-F1
#
_cell.length_a   1.000
_cell.length_b   1.000
_cell.length_c   1.000
_cell.angle_alpha   90.00
_cell.angle_beta   90.00
_cell.angle_gamma   90.00
#
_symmetry.space_group_name_H-M   'P 1'
#
loop_
_entity.id
_entity.type
_entity.pdbx_description
1 polymer ?
#
loop_
_entity_poly.entity_id
_entity_poly.type
_entity_poly.pdbx_seq_one_letter_code
_entity_poly.pdbx_strand_id
1 'polypeptide(L)'
;SRAARDNRFLKKSAITEEKLTQIRGLSKIAEERGQTLAEMALAWVLKDDVVTSVLIGASKPEQILDNIKAIQNTSFSSDELEMIDKISIT
;
A
#
# COMPACT_ATOMS: atom_id res chain seq x y z
N SER A 1 -3.93 4.19 -16.08
CA SER A 1 -2.78 3.82 -15.24
C SER A 1 -1.59 4.72 -15.54
N ARG A 2 -0.79 5.12 -14.54
CA ARG A 2 0.46 5.88 -14.73
C ARG A 2 1.43 5.14 -15.67
N ALA A 3 1.43 3.80 -15.63
CA ALA A 3 2.19 2.94 -16.55
C ALA A 3 1.84 3.13 -18.03
N ALA A 4 0.60 3.56 -18.33
CA ALA A 4 0.13 3.75 -19.70
C ALA A 4 0.32 5.20 -20.20
N ARG A 5 0.56 6.16 -19.29
CA ARG A 5 0.61 7.59 -19.61
C ARG A 5 2.03 8.17 -19.59
N ASP A 6 2.93 7.63 -18.76
CA ASP A 6 4.29 8.16 -18.65
C ASP A 6 5.31 7.05 -18.29
N ASN A 7 6.11 6.67 -19.28
CA ASN A 7 7.09 5.58 -19.17
C ASN A 7 8.35 5.99 -18.36
N ARG A 8 8.46 7.26 -17.94
CA ARG A 8 9.56 7.75 -17.07
C ARG A 8 9.42 7.25 -15.63
N PHE A 9 8.19 7.13 -15.14
CA PHE A 9 7.91 6.79 -13.74
C PHE A 9 7.58 5.31 -13.53
N LEU A 10 6.82 4.69 -14.44
CA LEU A 10 6.44 3.28 -14.34
C LEU A 10 6.59 2.60 -15.70
N LYS A 11 7.69 1.87 -15.87
CA LYS A 11 7.98 1.11 -17.09
C LYS A 11 7.10 -0.13 -17.15
N LYS A 12 6.58 -0.47 -18.34
CA LYS A 12 5.79 -1.71 -18.53
C LYS A 12 6.55 -2.98 -18.10
N SER A 13 7.87 -3.00 -18.28
CA SER A 13 8.73 -4.11 -17.84
C SER A 13 8.77 -4.30 -16.31
N ALA A 14 8.33 -3.32 -15.54
CA ALA A 14 8.22 -3.42 -14.08
C ALA A 14 6.90 -4.08 -13.63
N ILE A 15 5.99 -4.40 -14.55
CA ILE A 15 4.75 -5.14 -14.29
C ILE A 15 5.03 -6.60 -14.66
N THR A 16 5.46 -7.40 -13.68
CA THR A 16 5.66 -8.84 -13.81
C THR A 16 4.47 -9.59 -13.22
N GLU A 17 4.24 -10.83 -13.67
CA GLU A 17 3.17 -11.67 -13.10
C GLU A 17 3.38 -11.96 -11.60
N GLU A 18 4.64 -12.06 -11.18
CA GLU A 18 5.03 -12.15 -9.78
C GLU A 18 4.53 -10.95 -8.98
N LYS A 19 4.84 -9.71 -9.42
CA LYS A 19 4.35 -8.50 -8.75
C LYS A 19 2.84 -8.38 -8.77
N LEU A 20 2.19 -8.79 -9.85
CA LEU A 20 0.72 -8.81 -9.91
C LEU A 20 0.14 -9.81 -8.90
N THR A 21 0.81 -10.95 -8.70
CA THR A 21 0.42 -11.94 -7.68
C THR A 21 0.59 -11.39 -6.27
N GLN A 22 1.72 -10.74 -5.98
CA GLN A 22 1.96 -10.06 -4.70
C GLN A 22 0.89 -8.98 -4.44
N ILE A 23 0.63 -8.11 -5.43
CA ILE A 23 -0.37 -7.04 -5.32
C ILE A 23 -1.76 -7.61 -5.03
N ARG A 24 -2.16 -8.70 -5.70
CA ARG A 24 -3.45 -9.36 -5.45
C ARG A 24 -3.52 -9.95 -4.03
N GLY A 25 -2.44 -10.59 -3.57
CA GLY A 25 -2.35 -11.13 -2.21
C GLY A 25 -2.49 -10.03 -1.15
N LEU A 26 -1.74 -8.94 -1.28
CA LEU A 26 -1.82 -7.80 -0.38
C LEU A 26 -3.19 -7.11 -0.44
N SER A 27 -3.82 -7.04 -1.61
CA SER A 27 -5.17 -6.47 -1.76
C SER A 27 -6.20 -7.24 -0.95
N LYS A 28 -6.08 -8.57 -0.88
CA LYS A 28 -6.99 -9.40 -0.08
C LYS A 28 -6.86 -9.11 1.43
N ILE A 29 -5.64 -8.96 1.93
CA ILE A 29 -5.40 -8.58 3.33
C ILE A 29 -6.00 -7.22 3.63
N ALA A 30 -5.84 -6.25 2.72
CA ALA A 30 -6.42 -4.92 2.88
C ALA A 30 -7.95 -4.98 2.96
N GLU A 31 -8.60 -5.77 2.09
CA GLU A 31 -10.05 -5.99 2.11
C GLU A 31 -10.53 -6.59 3.44
N GLU A 32 -9.82 -7.60 3.98
CA GLU A 32 -10.11 -8.21 5.28
C GLU A 32 -9.98 -7.19 6.43
N ARG A 33 -9.10 -6.19 6.29
CA ARG A 33 -8.93 -5.07 7.23
C ARG A 33 -9.95 -3.94 7.03
N GLY A 34 -10.81 -4.02 6.01
CA GLY A 34 -11.72 -2.94 5.64
C GLY A 34 -11.02 -1.70 5.06
N GLN A 35 -9.82 -1.87 4.51
CA GLN A 35 -8.99 -0.82 3.93
C GLN A 35 -8.81 -1.06 2.41
N THR A 36 -8.59 0.01 1.66
CA THR A 36 -7.99 -0.12 0.33
C THR A 36 -6.51 -0.49 0.44
N LEU A 37 -5.94 -1.11 -0.60
CA LEU A 37 -4.52 -1.44 -0.62
C LEU A 37 -3.61 -0.21 -0.40
N ALA A 38 -4.02 0.96 -0.90
CA ALA A 38 -3.29 2.20 -0.69
C ALA A 38 -3.34 2.67 0.78
N GLU A 39 -4.51 2.57 1.43
CA GLU A 39 -4.67 2.88 2.84
C GLU A 39 -3.85 1.91 3.72
N MET A 40 -3.89 0.60 3.43
CA MET A 40 -3.09 -0.38 4.15
C MET A 40 -1.58 -0.14 4.00
N ALA A 41 -1.12 0.24 2.80
CA ALA A 41 0.28 0.55 2.56
C ALA A 41 0.74 1.78 3.39
N LEU A 42 -0.08 2.82 3.48
CA LEU A 42 0.20 3.99 4.33
C LEU A 42 0.19 3.62 5.81
N ALA A 43 -0.79 2.82 6.25
CA ALA A 43 -0.89 2.30 7.60
C ALA A 43 0.36 1.48 7.99
N TRP A 44 0.87 0.64 7.07
CA TRP A 44 2.05 -0.19 7.31
C TRP A 44 3.33 0.62 7.56
N VAL A 45 3.46 1.78 6.89
CA VAL A 45 4.59 2.70 7.11
C VAL A 45 4.44 3.42 8.47
N LEU A 46 3.21 3.72 8.87
CA LEU A 46 2.91 4.42 10.12
C LEU A 46 2.79 3.51 11.35
N LYS A 47 2.91 2.18 11.18
CA LYS A 47 2.71 1.21 12.29
C LYS A 47 3.80 1.30 13.36
N ASP A 48 5.01 1.73 12.98
CA ASP A 48 6.16 1.78 13.88
C ASP A 48 6.40 3.22 14.34
N ASP A 49 6.40 3.45 15.65
CA ASP A 49 6.61 4.78 16.27
C ASP A 49 7.98 5.42 15.93
N VAL A 50 8.90 4.67 15.34
CA VAL A 50 10.18 5.19 14.83
C VAL A 50 10.02 6.05 13.57
N VAL A 51 8.88 5.96 12.88
CA VAL A 51 8.57 6.78 11.70
C VAL A 51 7.84 8.05 12.15
N THR A 52 8.53 9.19 12.13
CA THR A 52 7.97 10.47 12.61
C THR A 52 6.85 11.01 11.71
N SER A 53 6.90 10.76 10.39
CA SER A 53 5.88 11.22 9.45
C SER A 53 5.96 10.51 8.09
N VAL A 54 4.86 10.52 7.34
CA VAL A 54 4.79 10.03 5.95
C VAL A 54 4.55 11.21 5.01
N LEU A 55 5.43 11.37 4.02
CA LEU A 55 5.30 12.39 2.99
C LEU A 55 4.40 11.89 1.84
N ILE A 56 3.19 12.43 1.75
CA ILE A 56 2.23 12.10 0.71
C ILE A 56 2.19 13.15 -0.41
N GLY A 57 2.10 12.70 -1.66
CA GLY A 57 1.81 13.55 -2.81
C GLY A 57 0.33 13.49 -3.18
N ALA A 58 -0.37 14.62 -3.17
CA ALA A 58 -1.76 14.73 -3.60
C ALA A 58 -1.88 15.68 -4.80
N SER A 59 -2.53 15.22 -5.87
CA SER A 59 -2.85 16.02 -7.05
C SER A 59 -4.26 16.66 -6.98
N LYS A 60 -5.08 16.22 -6.02
CA LYS A 60 -6.40 16.77 -5.73
C LYS A 60 -6.69 16.72 -4.22
N PRO A 61 -7.52 17.63 -3.68
CA PRO A 61 -7.84 17.66 -2.24
C PRO A 61 -8.47 16.37 -1.71
N GLU A 62 -9.28 15.68 -2.51
CA GLU A 62 -9.97 14.45 -2.07
C GLU A 62 -8.97 13.33 -1.71
N GLN A 63 -7.79 13.32 -2.35
CA GLN A 63 -6.74 12.35 -2.06
C GLN A 63 -6.15 12.54 -0.66
N ILE A 64 -6.21 13.74 -0.10
CA ILE A 64 -5.79 13.99 1.29
C ILE A 64 -6.77 13.30 2.24
N LEU A 65 -8.08 13.40 1.97
CA LEU A 65 -9.10 12.75 2.79
C LEU A 65 -8.96 11.22 2.74
N ASP A 66 -8.67 10.65 1.56
CA ASP A 66 -8.40 9.21 1.43
C ASP A 66 -7.12 8.79 2.17
N ASN A 67 -6.05 9.57 2.08
CA ASN A 67 -4.82 9.28 2.82
C ASN A 67 -5.01 9.36 4.34
N ILE A 68 -5.90 10.23 4.84
CA ILE A 68 -6.25 10.31 6.26
C ILE A 68 -7.04 9.06 6.71
N LYS A 69 -7.78 8.37 5.84
CA LYS A 69 -8.45 7.12 6.26
C LYS A 69 -7.45 6.04 6.67
N ALA A 70 -6.25 6.04 6.08
CA ALA A 70 -5.18 5.12 6.44
C ALA A 70 -4.78 5.20 7.92
N ILE A 71 -4.85 6.39 8.54
CA ILE A 71 -4.47 6.57 9.95
C ILE A 71 -5.50 6.00 10.94
N GLN A 72 -6.68 5.59 10.46
CA GLN A 72 -7.74 5.04 11.31
C GLN A 72 -7.44 3.62 11.80
N ASN A 73 -6.57 2.88 11.10
CA ASN A 73 -6.19 1.52 11.46
C ASN A 73 -4.71 1.27 11.08
N THR A 74 -3.80 1.73 11.93
CA THR A 74 -2.34 1.56 11.79
C THR A 74 -1.80 0.34 12.52
N SER A 75 -2.62 -0.35 13.30
CA SER A 75 -2.22 -1.53 14.06
C SER A 75 -2.27 -2.77 13.19
N PHE A 76 -1.23 -3.60 13.27
CA PHE A 76 -1.19 -4.91 12.62
C PHE A 76 -0.99 -5.98 13.69
N SER A 77 -1.76 -7.05 13.58
CA SER A 77 -1.54 -8.29 14.34
C SER A 77 -0.30 -9.02 13.82
N SER A 78 0.27 -9.89 14.65
CA SER A 78 1.43 -10.69 14.27
C SER A 78 1.14 -11.57 13.05
N ASP A 79 -0.07 -12.11 12.93
CA ASP A 79 -0.47 -12.95 11.79
C ASP A 79 -0.51 -12.15 10.49
N GLU A 80 -1.05 -10.92 10.53
CA GLU A 80 -1.08 -10.04 9.36
C GLU A 80 0.34 -9.65 8.91
N LEU A 81 1.23 -9.34 9.87
CA LEU A 81 2.63 -9.04 9.57
C LEU A 81 3.32 -10.23 8.90
N GLU A 82 3.13 -11.43 9.43
CA GLU A 82 3.70 -12.65 8.87
C GLU A 82 3.18 -12.92 7.45
N MET A 83 1.89 -12.67 7.18
CA MET A 83 1.31 -12.82 5.84
C MET A 83 1.87 -11.77 4.87
N ILE A 84 1.97 -10.51 5.29
CA ILE A 84 2.54 -9.42 4.48
C ILE A 84 3.99 -9.74 4.11
N ASP A 85 4.78 -10.22 5.06
CA ASP A 85 6.18 -10.59 4.84
C ASP A 85 6.31 -11.76 3.86
N LYS A 86 5.53 -12.82 4.05
CA LYS A 86 5.51 -13.99 3.12
C LYS A 86 5.18 -13.56 1.69
N ILE A 87 4.25 -12.62 1.52
CA ILE A 87 3.84 -12.13 0.19
C ILE A 87 4.86 -11.16 -0.40
N SER A 88 5.52 -10.32 0.42
CA SER A 88 6.37 -9.22 -0.08
C SER A 88 7.83 -9.62 -0.31
N ILE A 89 8.29 -10.72 0.30
CA ILE A 89 9.69 -11.19 0.26
C ILE A 89 9.91 -12.30 -0.79
N THR A 90 8.83 -12.94 -1.27
CA THR A 90 8.88 -13.99 -2.31
C THR A 90 8.78 -13.38 -3.70
#